data_AF-A0A2H6AX29-F1
#
_entry.id   AF-A0A2H6AX29-F1
#
_cell.length_a   1.000
_cell.length_b   1.000
_cell.length_c   1.000
_cell.angle_alpha   90.00
_cell.angle_beta   90.00
_cell.angle_gamma   90.00
#
_symmetry.space_group_name_H-M   'P 1'
#
loop_
_entity.id
_entity.type
_entity.pdbx_description
1 polymer ?
#
loop_
_entity_poly.entity_id
_entity_poly.type
_entity_poly.pdbx_seq_one_letter_code
_entity_poly.pdbx_strand_id
1 'polypeptide(L)' 'MRKKLLRRRADPRDRRVRRLHLTPAGRALLEQALPDVLAAQRAIVAPLSPEEEELLLRLLRRLVGLDPVPVAPDGKEEP' A
#
# COMPACT_ATOMS: atom_id res chain seq x y z
N MET A 1 -23.17 7.58 11.89
CA MET A 1 -23.61 6.69 10.77
C MET A 1 -22.36 6.12 10.08
N ARG A 2 -22.07 4.82 10.17
CA ARG A 2 -20.89 4.21 9.50
C ARG A 2 -21.05 4.37 7.98
N LYS A 3 -20.18 5.16 7.32
CA LYS A 3 -20.23 5.37 5.86
C LYS A 3 -20.02 4.02 5.17
N LYS A 4 -21.00 3.55 4.38
CA LYS A 4 -20.99 2.26 3.65
C LYS A 4 -20.02 2.28 2.46
N LEU A 5 -18.73 2.52 2.72
CA LEU A 5 -17.70 2.71 1.68
C LEU A 5 -17.04 1.40 1.23
N LEU A 6 -17.16 0.34 2.05
CA LEU A 6 -16.60 -0.98 1.79
C LEU A 6 -17.70 -2.04 1.85
N ARG A 7 -17.66 -2.98 0.92
CA ARG A 7 -18.42 -4.24 0.94
C ARG A 7 -17.46 -5.41 1.19
N ARG A 8 -17.86 -6.34 2.06
CA ARG A 8 -17.13 -7.58 2.35
C ARG A 8 -17.73 -8.71 1.52
N ARG A 9 -16.91 -9.46 0.78
CA ARG A 9 -17.32 -10.71 0.12
C ARG A 9 -16.54 -11.87 0.72
N ALA A 10 -17.22 -12.97 1.03
CA ALA A 10 -16.54 -14.21 1.42
C ALA A 10 -15.74 -14.72 0.22
N ASP A 11 -14.55 -15.25 0.47
CA ASP A 11 -13.81 -15.95 -0.57
C ASP A 11 -14.51 -17.30 -0.84
N PRO A 12 -14.82 -17.64 -2.11
CA PRO A 12 -15.48 -18.90 -2.44
C PRO A 12 -14.59 -20.14 -2.18
N ARG A 13 -13.27 -19.96 -2.01
CA ARG A 13 -12.28 -21.04 -1.81
C ARG A 13 -11.81 -21.17 -0.35
N ASP A 14 -11.91 -20.11 0.46
CA ASP A 14 -11.63 -20.17 1.90
C ASP A 14 -12.56 -19.23 2.70
N ARG A 15 -13.48 -19.80 3.48
CA ARG A 15 -14.48 -19.06 4.28
C ARG A 15 -13.85 -18.20 5.39
N ARG A 16 -12.57 -18.39 5.71
CA ARG A 16 -11.80 -17.57 6.67
C ARG A 16 -11.29 -16.28 6.02
N VAL A 17 -11.24 -16.21 4.70
CA VAL A 17 -10.80 -15.02 3.95
C VAL A 17 -12.01 -14.16 3.58
N ARG A 18 -11.97 -12.88 3.94
CA ARG A 18 -12.95 -11.87 3.53
C ARG A 18 -12.29 -10.83 2.64
N ARG A 19 -12.72 -10.74 1.40
CA ARG A 19 -12.26 -9.71 0.45
C ARG A 19 -13.01 -8.41 0.68
N LEU A 20 -12.28 -7.31 0.77
CA LEU A 20 -12.83 -5.96 0.83
C LEU A 20 -12.89 -5.39 -0.58
N HIS A 21 -14.04 -4.81 -0.94
CA HIS A 21 -14.19 -4.06 -2.17
C HIS A 21 -14.79 -2.70 -1.86
N LEU A 22 -14.37 -1.68 -2.59
CA LEU A 22 -15.04 -0.38 -2.54
C LEU A 22 -16.49 -0.52 -3.03
N THR A 23 -17.40 0.18 -2.38
CA THR A 23 -18.74 0.46 -2.91
C THR A 23 -18.66 1.62 -3.91
N PRO A 24 -19.71 1.88 -4.70
CA PRO A 24 -19.75 3.08 -5.55
C PRO A 24 -19.50 4.37 -4.76
N ALA A 25 -20.08 4.50 -3.56
CA ALA A 25 -19.84 5.64 -2.67
C ALA A 25 -18.38 5.69 -2.17
N GLY A 26 -17.76 4.54 -1.92
CA GLY A 26 -16.34 4.45 -1.56
C GLY A 26 -15.42 4.89 -2.70
N ARG A 27 -15.74 4.52 -3.94
CA ARG A 27 -15.00 4.93 -5.13
C ARG A 27 -15.14 6.43 -5.38
N ALA A 28 -16.35 6.97 -5.32
CA ALA A 28 -16.58 8.41 -5.49
C ALA A 28 -15.83 9.25 -4.45
N LEU A 29 -15.79 8.79 -3.19
CA LEU A 29 -15.00 9.47 -2.15
C LEU A 29 -13.50 9.43 -2.46
N LEU A 30 -12.98 8.29 -2.92
CA LEU A 30 -11.57 8.16 -3.30
C LEU A 30 -11.23 9.10 -4.46
N GLU A 31 -12.09 9.18 -5.48
CA GLU A 31 -11.92 10.09 -6.62
C GLU A 31 -11.93 11.56 -6.19
N GLN A 32 -12.77 11.92 -5.22
CA GLN A 32 -12.79 13.28 -4.64
C GLN A 32 -11.54 13.62 -3.84
N ALA A 33 -10.99 12.65 -3.09
CA ALA A 33 -9.83 12.88 -2.23
C ALA A 33 -8.49 12.79 -2.97
N LEU A 34 -8.43 12.08 -4.10
CA LEU A 34 -7.19 11.80 -4.81
C LEU A 34 -6.42 13.08 -5.22
N PRO A 35 -7.05 14.15 -5.74
CA PRO A 35 -6.33 15.38 -6.10
C PRO A 35 -5.59 16.00 -4.92
N ASP A 36 -6.23 16.06 -3.74
CA ASP A 36 -5.66 16.64 -2.52
C ASP A 36 -4.48 15.80 -2.01
N VAL A 37 -4.61 14.47 -2.05
CA VAL A 37 -3.53 13.55 -1.70
C VAL A 37 -2.34 13.75 -2.62
N LEU A 38 -2.56 13.85 -3.94
CA LEU A 38 -1.49 14.08 -4.90
C LEU A 38 -0.82 15.45 -4.72
N ALA A 39 -1.60 16.48 -4.38
CA ALA A 39 -1.06 17.80 -4.08
C ALA A 39 -0.17 17.77 -2.82
N ALA A 40 -0.62 17.09 -1.76
CA ALA A 40 0.16 16.91 -0.55
C ALA A 40 1.45 16.11 -0.82
N GLN A 41 1.37 15.03 -1.60
CA GLN A 41 2.55 14.25 -1.98
C GLN A 41 3.59 15.11 -2.71
N ARG A 42 3.15 15.89 -3.71
CA ARG A 42 4.05 16.83 -4.42
C ARG A 42 4.68 17.85 -3.48
N ALA A 43 3.91 18.41 -2.54
CA ALA A 43 4.41 19.40 -1.60
C ALA A 43 5.46 18.82 -0.63
N ILE A 44 5.28 17.57 -0.20
CA ILE A 44 6.20 16.89 0.72
C ILE A 44 7.59 16.70 0.09
N VAL A 45 7.64 16.34 -1.21
CA VAL A 45 8.89 16.06 -1.91
C VAL A 45 9.44 17.26 -2.69
N ALA A 46 8.69 18.36 -2.81
CA ALA A 46 9.08 19.55 -3.56
C ALA A 46 10.49 20.11 -3.27
N PRO A 47 11.06 20.00 -2.05
CA PRO A 47 12.43 20.45 -1.79
C PRO A 47 13.54 19.54 -2.35
N LEU A 48 13.21 18.33 -2.80
CA LEU A 48 14.17 17.32 -3.23
C LEU A 48 14.46 17.43 -4.74
N SER A 49 15.70 17.12 -5.14
CA SER A 49 15.99 16.85 -6.55
C SER A 49 15.32 15.55 -7.01
N PRO A 50 15.16 15.32 -8.33
CA PRO A 50 14.64 14.06 -8.85
C PRO A 50 15.40 12.82 -8.34
N GLU A 51 16.72 12.92 -8.21
CA GLU A 51 17.59 11.85 -7.70
C GLU A 51 17.37 11.60 -6.20
N GLU A 52 17.16 12.65 -5.42
CA GLU A 52 16.87 12.57 -3.98
C GLU A 52 15.47 11.98 -3.74
N GLU A 53 14.48 12.32 -4.56
CA GLU A 53 13.13 11.73 -4.50
C GLU A 53 13.19 10.21 -4.78
N GLU A 54 13.93 9.79 -5.81
CA GLU A 54 14.13 8.38 -6.12
C GLU A 54 14.86 7.63 -4.98
N LEU A 55 15.89 8.25 -4.39
CA LEU A 55 16.59 7.69 -3.24
C LEU A 55 15.65 7.53 -2.03
N LEU A 56 14.85 8.54 -1.71
CA LEU A 56 13.87 8.47 -0.63
C LEU A 56 12.88 7.32 -0.85
N LEU A 57 12.33 7.19 -2.05
CA LEU A 57 11.41 6.10 -2.39
C LEU A 57 12.06 4.73 -2.24
N ARG A 58 13.32 4.57 -2.68
CA ARG A 58 14.08 3.33 -2.47
C ARG A 58 14.27 3.00 -0.99
N LEU A 59 14.63 3.99 -0.17
CA LEU A 59 14.82 3.78 1.27
C LEU A 59 13.50 3.41 1.96
N LEU A 60 12.39 4.08 1.61
CA LEU A 60 11.07 3.75 2.15
C LEU A 60 10.65 2.32 1.79
N ARG A 61 10.84 1.88 0.54
CA ARG A 61 10.55 0.51 0.10
C ARG A 61 11.33 -0.54 0.90
N ARG A 62 12.61 -0.29 1.16
CA ARG A 62 13.44 -1.14 2.02
C ARG A 62 12.92 -1.20 3.45
N LEU A 63 12.53 -0.05 4.03
CA LEU A 63 12.02 0.01 5.40
C LEU A 63 10.71 -0.76 5.59
N VAL A 64 9.82 -0.77 4.59
CA VAL A 64 8.55 -1.48 4.65
C VAL A 64 8.60 -2.91 4.10
N GLY A 65 9.79 -3.41 3.75
CA GLY A 65 9.98 -4.78 3.23
C GLY A 65 9.33 -5.02 1.86
N LEU A 66 9.17 -3.96 1.05
CA LEU A 66 8.69 -4.07 -0.34
C LEU A 66 9.80 -4.50 -1.31
N ASP A 67 11.05 -4.38 -0.89
CA ASP A 67 12.18 -4.98 -1.59
C ASP A 67 12.29 -6.45 -1.18
N PRO A 68 12.61 -7.37 -2.11
CA PRO A 68 12.79 -8.77 -1.77
C PRO A 68 13.89 -8.90 -0.71
N VAL A 69 13.53 -9.49 0.43
CA VAL A 69 14.52 -9.91 1.43
C VAL A 69 15.42 -10.94 0.74
N PRO A 70 16.75 -10.78 0.71
CA PRO A 70 17.63 -11.87 0.36
C PRO A 70 17.38 -12.96 1.39
N VAL A 71 16.65 -14.00 0.99
CA VAL A 71 16.49 -15.19 1.81
C VAL A 71 17.90 -15.76 1.94
N ALA A 72 18.52 -15.62 3.11
CA ALA A 72 19.74 -16.34 3.41
C ALA A 72 19.43 -17.83 3.17
N PRO A 73 20.31 -18.59 2.50
CA PRO A 73 20.10 -20.04 2.39
C PRO A 73 19.94 -20.56 3.81
N ASP A 74 18.82 -21.23 4.09
CA ASP A 74 18.45 -21.74 5.40
C ASP A 74 19.55 -22.69 5.90
N GLY A 75 20.53 -22.11 6.58
CA GLY A 75 21.58 -22.80 7.29
C GLY A 75 21.02 -23.28 8.62
N LYS A 76 20.34 -24.43 8.57
CA LYS A 76 20.30 -25.42 9.65
C LYS A 76 20.25 -26.83 9.06
N GLU A 77 21.37 -27.25 8.48
CA GLU A 77 21.82 -28.63 8.73
C GLU A 77 22.37 -28.64 10.16
N GLU A 78 21.83 -29.52 11.01
CA GLU A 78 22.51 -30.28 12.08
C GLU A 78 21.48 -30.71 13.15
N PRO A 79 21.66 -31.88 13.79
CA PRO A 79 22.15 -33.17 13.29
C PRO A 79 21.12 -34.30 13.46
#